data_AF-A0A7X8SYY5-F1
#
_entry.id   AF-A0A7X8SYY5-F1
#
_cell.length_a   1.000
_cell.length_b   1.000
_cell.length_c   1.000
_cell.angle_alpha   90.00
_cell.angle_beta   90.00
_cell.angle_gamma   90.00
#
_symmetry.space_group_name_H-M   'P 1'
#
loop_
_entity.id
_entity.type
_entity.pdbx_description
1 polymer ?
#
loop_
_entity_poly.entity_id
_entity_poly.type
_entity_poly.pdbx_seq_one_letter_code
_entity_poly.pdbx_strand_id
1 'polypeptide(L)'
;MAEQIIIALVLGLVEGLTEFIPVSSTGHLILLGHFLGFKEAATFDVLIQLGAILAILLVYFNRLVQIAKALPVSVKARHFVLAVLFGFLPAAVIGAIAHDFIKTVLFDSPKVVCISLILGGIVLLVIDKIKFKPKYTSAYEFSWPMAVKIGFFQCLAMIPGTSRSGSTIVGALVLGADKRSAAEFSFFLAMPTMAGAFALDLWKSRHDLSMDQGLLIVIGFVMAFISALFVVRALLDFVSRRGYAPFAWWRIAVGTVGLIALYFG
;
A
#
# COMPACT_ATOMS: atom_id res chain seq x y z
N MET A 1 4.81 -14.06 -25.90
CA MET A 1 3.91 -12.89 -25.86
C MET A 1 2.60 -13.19 -25.12
N ALA A 2 1.79 -14.18 -25.52
CA ALA A 2 0.52 -14.50 -24.84
C ALA A 2 0.68 -14.86 -23.34
N GLU A 3 1.67 -15.67 -22.99
CA GLU A 3 1.97 -16.04 -21.59
C GLU A 3 2.33 -14.83 -20.72
N GLN A 4 3.18 -13.93 -21.22
CA GLN A 4 3.53 -12.70 -20.51
C GLN A 4 2.35 -11.74 -20.33
N ILE A 5 1.42 -11.70 -21.30
CA ILE A 5 0.18 -10.93 -21.16
C ILE A 5 -0.68 -11.50 -20.03
N ILE A 6 -0.79 -12.82 -19.92
CA ILE A 6 -1.52 -13.46 -18.83
C ILE A 6 -0.87 -13.14 -17.48
N ILE A 7 0.46 -13.23 -17.39
CA ILE A 7 1.20 -12.86 -16.17
C ILE A 7 0.94 -11.40 -15.82
N ALA A 8 1.03 -10.47 -16.77
CA ALA A 8 0.77 -9.05 -16.54
C ALA A 8 -0.67 -8.78 -16.07
N LEU A 9 -1.67 -9.50 -16.62
CA LEU A 9 -3.05 -9.44 -16.16
C LEU A 9 -3.20 -9.94 -14.72
N VAL A 10 -2.56 -11.06 -14.38
CA VAL A 10 -2.61 -11.63 -13.02
C VAL A 10 -1.94 -10.69 -12.02
N LEU A 11 -0.74 -10.19 -12.33
CA LEU A 11 -0.02 -9.25 -11.46
C LEU A 11 -0.80 -7.94 -11.29
N GLY A 12 -1.36 -7.39 -12.38
CA GLY A 12 -2.22 -6.21 -12.32
C GLY A 12 -3.47 -6.46 -11.46
N LEU A 13 -4.16 -7.58 -11.66
CA LEU A 13 -5.31 -7.97 -10.85
C LEU A 13 -4.94 -8.02 -9.36
N VAL A 14 -3.85 -8.73 -9.02
CA VAL A 14 -3.36 -8.90 -7.65
C VAL A 14 -2.98 -7.57 -7.02
N GLU A 15 -2.25 -6.71 -7.74
CA GLU A 15 -1.90 -5.36 -7.29
C GLU A 15 -3.15 -4.58 -6.89
N GLY A 16 -4.12 -4.47 -7.80
CA GLY A 16 -5.36 -3.75 -7.53
C GLY A 16 -6.19 -4.34 -6.38
N LEU A 17 -6.15 -5.68 -6.20
CA LEU A 17 -6.84 -6.35 -5.12
C LEU A 17 -6.19 -6.10 -3.74
N THR A 18 -4.88 -5.91 -3.71
CA THR A 18 -4.08 -6.04 -2.48
C THR A 18 -3.44 -4.74 -2.01
N GLU A 19 -3.35 -3.72 -2.86
CA GLU A 19 -2.65 -2.46 -2.52
C GLU A 19 -3.30 -1.73 -1.33
N PHE A 20 -4.62 -1.56 -1.36
CA PHE A 20 -5.33 -0.80 -0.32
C PHE A 20 -5.77 -1.65 0.86
N ILE A 21 -5.84 -2.97 0.69
CA ILE A 21 -6.15 -3.91 1.77
C ILE A 21 -4.87 -4.16 2.58
N PRO A 22 -4.92 -4.33 3.91
CA PRO A 22 -3.71 -4.52 4.72
C PRO A 22 -3.06 -5.91 4.57
N VAL A 23 -2.89 -6.43 3.34
CA VAL A 23 -2.33 -7.76 3.02
C VAL A 23 -0.96 -7.75 2.34
N SER A 24 -0.46 -6.56 1.95
CA SER A 24 0.85 -6.34 1.29
C SER A 24 0.90 -6.76 -0.18
N SER A 25 0.54 -5.85 -1.09
CA SER A 25 0.68 -6.00 -2.54
C SER A 25 2.09 -6.41 -2.97
N THR A 26 3.11 -5.65 -2.54
CA THR A 26 4.53 -5.95 -2.81
C THR A 26 4.90 -7.40 -2.46
N GLY A 27 4.32 -7.96 -1.38
CA GLY A 27 4.63 -9.32 -0.98
C GLY A 27 4.04 -10.36 -1.93
N HIS A 28 2.82 -10.12 -2.42
CA HIS A 28 2.18 -10.99 -3.39
C HIS A 28 2.87 -10.89 -4.76
N LEU A 29 3.22 -9.68 -5.20
CA LEU A 29 3.91 -9.47 -6.49
C LEU A 29 5.29 -10.12 -6.51
N ILE A 30 6.10 -9.96 -5.45
CA ILE A 30 7.42 -10.61 -5.38
C ILE A 30 7.29 -12.14 -5.41
N LEU A 31 6.36 -12.72 -4.63
CA LEU A 31 6.18 -14.18 -4.60
C LEU A 31 5.65 -14.72 -5.93
N LEU A 32 4.64 -14.08 -6.51
CA LEU A 32 4.12 -14.47 -7.82
C LEU A 32 5.16 -14.31 -8.91
N GLY A 33 5.89 -13.18 -8.94
CA GLY A 33 6.97 -12.96 -9.89
C GLY A 33 8.06 -14.02 -9.79
N HIS A 34 8.42 -14.42 -8.57
CA HIS A 34 9.38 -15.50 -8.31
C HIS A 34 8.89 -16.85 -8.86
N PHE A 35 7.68 -17.29 -8.51
CA PHE A 35 7.16 -18.60 -8.92
C PHE A 35 6.69 -18.68 -10.37
N LEU A 36 6.30 -17.54 -10.97
CA LEU A 36 5.94 -17.46 -12.39
C LEU A 36 7.15 -17.16 -13.31
N GLY A 37 8.35 -17.01 -12.75
CA GLY A 37 9.56 -16.74 -13.51
C GLY A 37 9.61 -15.36 -14.18
N PHE A 38 8.86 -14.38 -13.67
CA PHE A 38 8.77 -13.04 -14.24
C PHE A 38 9.95 -12.16 -13.77
N LYS A 39 11.02 -12.11 -14.57
CA LYS A 39 12.29 -11.44 -14.21
C LYS A 39 12.29 -9.91 -14.35
N GLU A 40 11.32 -9.31 -15.04
CA GLU A 40 11.26 -7.85 -15.29
C GLU A 40 10.42 -7.09 -14.24
N ALA A 41 10.21 -7.66 -13.06
CA ALA A 41 9.18 -7.24 -12.11
C ALA A 41 9.36 -5.82 -11.54
N ALA A 42 10.57 -5.35 -11.26
CA ALA A 42 10.75 -4.15 -10.42
C ALA A 42 10.16 -2.87 -11.02
N THR A 43 10.45 -2.56 -12.30
CA THR A 43 9.89 -1.37 -12.97
C THR A 43 8.41 -1.57 -13.32
N PHE A 44 8.03 -2.81 -13.66
CA PHE A 44 6.65 -3.19 -13.95
C PHE A 44 5.73 -2.99 -12.73
N ASP A 45 6.11 -3.50 -11.57
CA ASP A 45 5.34 -3.44 -10.31
C ASP A 45 5.05 -1.98 -9.92
N VAL A 46 6.05 -1.11 -10.03
CA VAL A 46 5.91 0.33 -9.74
C VAL A 46 4.94 1.00 -10.71
N LEU A 47 4.95 0.62 -11.98
CA LEU A 47 4.07 1.20 -12.99
C LEU A 47 2.64 0.70 -12.87
N ILE A 48 2.40 -0.57 -12.56
CA ILE A 48 1.03 -1.07 -12.36
C ILE A 48 0.40 -0.52 -11.07
N GLN A 49 1.21 -0.23 -10.04
CA GLN A 49 0.76 0.42 -8.81
C GLN A 49 0.15 1.81 -9.07
N LEU A 50 0.63 2.53 -10.09
CA LEU A 50 -0.03 3.77 -10.53
C LEU A 50 -1.48 3.55 -10.96
N GLY A 51 -1.79 2.40 -11.56
CA GLY A 51 -3.17 2.03 -11.92
C GLY A 51 -4.05 1.97 -10.68
N ALA A 52 -3.56 1.32 -9.61
CA ALA A 52 -4.25 1.28 -8.32
C ALA A 52 -4.42 2.68 -7.70
N ILE A 53 -3.39 3.54 -7.78
CA ILE A 53 -3.46 4.92 -7.29
C ILE A 53 -4.48 5.74 -8.06
N LEU A 54 -4.52 5.61 -9.39
CA LEU A 54 -5.50 6.30 -10.21
C LEU A 54 -6.93 5.90 -9.83
N ALA A 55 -7.16 4.65 -9.45
CA ALA A 55 -8.45 4.18 -8.98
C ALA A 55 -8.87 4.90 -7.69
N ILE A 56 -7.96 5.06 -6.72
CA ILE A 56 -8.29 5.79 -5.48
C ILE A 56 -8.50 7.28 -5.73
N LEU A 57 -7.71 7.90 -6.61
CA LEU A 57 -7.91 9.30 -7.02
C LEU A 57 -9.28 9.50 -7.67
N LEU A 58 -9.72 8.57 -8.52
CA LEU A 58 -11.03 8.61 -9.15
C LEU A 58 -12.16 8.43 -8.14
N VAL A 59 -12.06 7.45 -7.23
CA VAL A 59 -13.08 7.22 -6.18
C VAL A 59 -13.20 8.42 -5.25
N TYR A 60 -12.08 9.05 -4.90
CA TYR A 60 -12.05 10.21 -4.00
C TYR A 60 -12.12 11.56 -4.73
N PHE A 61 -12.33 11.58 -6.05
CA PHE A 61 -12.23 12.79 -6.88
C PHE A 61 -13.06 13.95 -6.35
N ASN A 62 -14.35 13.71 -6.08
CA ASN A 62 -15.24 14.75 -5.55
C ASN A 62 -14.77 15.27 -4.18
N ARG A 63 -14.27 14.40 -3.30
CA ARG A 63 -13.75 14.78 -1.98
C ARG A 63 -12.45 15.57 -2.10
N LEU A 64 -11.56 15.18 -3.01
CA LEU A 64 -10.32 15.89 -3.31
C LEU A 64 -10.61 17.30 -3.85
N VAL A 65 -11.55 17.43 -4.79
CA VAL A 65 -11.99 18.73 -5.32
C VAL A 65 -12.61 19.59 -4.23
N GLN A 66 -13.41 19.02 -3.33
CA GLN A 66 -13.97 19.74 -2.19
C GLN A 66 -12.88 20.23 -1.23
N ILE A 67 -11.91 19.37 -0.88
CA ILE A 67 -10.76 19.77 -0.05
C ILE A 67 -9.99 20.90 -0.74
N ALA A 68 -9.69 20.77 -2.03
CA ALA A 68 -8.94 21.76 -2.79
C ALA A 68 -9.64 23.13 -2.84
N LYS A 69 -10.95 23.14 -3.09
CA LYS A 69 -11.77 24.37 -3.05
C LYS A 69 -11.86 24.96 -1.64
N ALA A 70 -11.82 24.13 -0.61
CA ALA A 70 -11.89 24.56 0.78
C ALA A 70 -10.54 25.02 1.35
N LEU A 71 -9.40 24.71 0.72
CA LEU A 71 -8.06 25.07 1.22
C LEU A 71 -7.88 26.56 1.56
N PRO A 72 -8.33 27.53 0.73
CA PRO A 72 -8.12 28.94 1.01
C PRO A 72 -8.87 29.46 2.25
N VAL A 73 -10.01 28.84 2.58
CA VAL A 73 -10.98 29.36 3.56
C VAL A 73 -11.11 28.49 4.81
N SER A 74 -11.02 27.16 4.68
CA SER A 74 -11.28 26.23 5.77
C SER A 74 -10.01 25.90 6.55
N VAL A 75 -10.01 26.21 7.85
CA VAL A 75 -8.97 25.77 8.79
C VAL A 75 -8.92 24.24 8.85
N LYS A 76 -10.09 23.57 8.83
CA LYS A 76 -10.17 22.09 8.89
C LYS A 76 -9.59 21.43 7.65
N ALA A 77 -9.79 22.00 6.46
CA ALA A 77 -9.19 21.49 5.22
C ALA A 77 -7.67 21.65 5.23
N ARG A 78 -7.16 22.84 5.61
CA ARG A 78 -5.72 23.09 5.77
C ARG A 78 -5.08 22.16 6.79
N HIS A 79 -5.72 21.99 7.94
CA HIS A 79 -5.28 21.08 8.99
C HIS A 79 -5.13 19.65 8.47
N PHE A 80 -6.15 19.14 7.76
CA PHE A 80 -6.13 17.78 7.22
C PHE A 80 -5.02 17.58 6.18
N VAL A 81 -4.88 18.52 5.24
CA VAL A 81 -3.81 18.44 4.23
C VAL A 81 -2.43 18.51 4.88
N LEU A 82 -2.21 19.41 5.84
CA LEU A 82 -0.96 19.47 6.59
C LEU A 82 -0.71 18.20 7.40
N ALA A 83 -1.74 17.60 8.00
CA ALA A 83 -1.62 16.32 8.69
C ALA A 83 -1.17 15.22 7.72
N VAL A 84 -1.76 15.12 6.53
CA VAL A 84 -1.34 14.16 5.50
C VAL A 84 0.12 14.38 5.09
N LEU A 85 0.52 15.64 4.85
CA LEU A 85 1.90 15.98 4.49
C LEU A 85 2.88 15.64 5.62
N PHE A 86 2.57 15.99 6.87
CA PHE A 86 3.39 15.64 8.03
C PHE A 86 3.46 14.14 8.29
N GLY A 87 2.40 13.39 8.00
CA GLY A 87 2.44 11.92 8.03
C GLY A 87 3.28 11.31 6.92
N PHE A 88 3.41 11.98 5.78
CA PHE A 88 4.25 11.53 4.67
C PHE A 88 5.74 11.76 4.95
N LEU A 89 6.09 12.85 5.63
CA LEU A 89 7.49 13.27 5.83
C LEU A 89 8.43 12.18 6.37
N PRO A 90 8.10 11.41 7.45
CA PRO A 90 9.02 10.39 7.95
C PRO A 90 9.35 9.33 6.89
N ALA A 91 8.34 8.86 6.16
CA ALA A 91 8.52 7.88 5.10
C ALA A 91 9.30 8.45 3.90
N ALA A 92 9.06 9.71 3.55
CA ALA A 92 9.79 10.39 2.48
C ALA A 92 11.29 10.50 2.81
N VAL A 93 11.62 10.97 4.01
CA VAL A 93 13.01 11.19 4.45
C VAL A 93 13.74 9.87 4.62
N ILE A 94 13.19 8.94 5.40
CA ILE A 94 13.83 7.66 5.67
C ILE A 94 13.90 6.82 4.39
N GLY A 95 12.85 6.84 3.56
CA GLY A 95 12.81 6.10 2.30
C GLY A 95 13.82 6.61 1.28
N ALA A 96 14.03 7.93 1.20
CA ALA A 96 15.05 8.51 0.34
C ALA A 96 16.48 8.16 0.80
N ILE A 97 16.74 8.19 2.12
CA ILE A 97 18.06 7.88 2.69
C ILE A 97 18.37 6.39 2.60
N ALA A 98 17.40 5.52 2.86
CA ALA A 98 17.58 4.07 2.92
C ALA A 98 17.28 3.36 1.58
N HIS A 99 17.00 4.09 0.49
CA HIS A 99 16.54 3.52 -0.77
C HIS A 99 17.42 2.39 -1.29
N ASP A 100 18.73 2.61 -1.34
CA ASP A 100 19.66 1.63 -1.90
C ASP A 100 19.76 0.39 -1.01
N PHE A 101 19.76 0.56 0.31
CA PHE A 101 19.73 -0.56 1.28
C PHE A 101 18.44 -1.38 1.15
N ILE A 102 17.29 -0.72 1.04
CA ILE A 102 16.00 -1.38 0.88
C ILE A 102 16.01 -2.24 -0.40
N LYS A 103 16.40 -1.68 -1.54
CA LYS A 103 16.40 -2.41 -2.82
C LYS A 103 17.40 -3.56 -2.85
N THR A 104 18.60 -3.37 -2.33
CA THR A 104 19.68 -4.37 -2.45
C THR A 104 19.62 -5.47 -1.39
N VAL A 105 19.10 -5.19 -0.20
CA VAL A 105 19.17 -6.15 0.92
C VAL A 105 17.80 -6.76 1.22
N LEU A 106 16.73 -5.97 1.16
CA LEU A 106 15.41 -6.41 1.61
C LEU A 106 14.57 -7.03 0.49
N PHE A 107 14.71 -6.54 -0.75
CA PHE A 107 13.94 -7.03 -1.90
C PHE A 107 14.51 -8.31 -2.53
N ASP A 108 15.80 -8.60 -2.36
CA ASP A 108 16.45 -9.81 -2.92
C ASP A 108 16.12 -11.11 -2.16
N SER A 109 15.33 -11.04 -1.08
CA SER A 109 15.00 -12.21 -0.26
C SER A 109 13.49 -12.47 -0.19
N PRO A 110 12.95 -13.38 -1.02
CA PRO A 110 11.57 -13.87 -0.88
C PRO A 110 11.25 -14.40 0.53
N LYS A 111 12.26 -14.88 1.27
CA LYS A 111 12.11 -15.30 2.67
C LYS A 111 11.73 -14.15 3.60
N VAL A 112 12.33 -12.96 3.42
CA VAL A 112 12.01 -11.75 4.20
C VAL A 112 10.55 -11.35 3.97
N VAL A 113 10.09 -11.43 2.72
CA VAL A 113 8.68 -11.16 2.37
C VAL A 113 7.73 -12.08 3.12
N CYS A 114 7.98 -13.38 3.09
CA CYS A 114 7.10 -14.34 3.74
C CYS A 114 7.06 -14.16 5.27
N ILE A 115 8.22 -13.94 5.90
CA ILE A 115 8.30 -13.67 7.34
C ILE A 115 7.52 -12.39 7.69
N SER A 116 7.69 -11.32 6.90
CA SER A 116 7.01 -10.04 7.11
C SER A 116 5.49 -10.14 6.90
N LEU A 117 5.04 -10.97 5.96
CA LEU A 117 3.62 -11.29 5.78
C LEU A 117 3.05 -11.93 7.04
N ILE A 118 3.70 -12.97 7.58
CA ILE A 118 3.29 -13.69 8.79
C ILE A 118 3.27 -12.74 10.00
N LEU A 119 4.37 -12.02 10.25
CA LEU A 119 4.46 -11.10 11.39
C LEU A 119 3.42 -9.99 11.30
N GLY A 120 3.24 -9.37 10.14
CA GLY A 120 2.19 -8.36 9.95
C GLY A 120 0.78 -8.93 10.10
N GLY A 121 0.56 -10.19 9.71
CA GLY A 121 -0.70 -10.90 9.97
C GLY A 121 -0.94 -11.12 11.46
N ILE A 122 0.07 -11.54 12.22
CA ILE A 122 -0.04 -11.68 13.68
C ILE A 122 -0.35 -10.32 14.33
N VAL A 123 0.32 -9.25 13.93
CA VAL A 123 0.06 -7.88 14.42
C VAL A 123 -1.38 -7.47 14.15
N LEU A 124 -1.89 -7.70 12.93
CA LEU A 124 -3.29 -7.38 12.60
C LEU A 124 -4.29 -8.19 13.42
N LEU A 125 -4.03 -9.48 13.68
CA LEU A 125 -4.88 -10.29 14.57
C LEU A 125 -4.91 -9.74 15.99
N VAL A 126 -3.75 -9.34 16.53
CA VAL A 126 -3.66 -8.75 17.87
C VAL A 126 -4.46 -7.44 17.92
N ILE A 127 -4.25 -6.56 16.94
CA ILE A 127 -4.93 -5.26 16.88
C ILE A 127 -6.44 -5.39 16.72
N ASP A 128 -6.93 -6.35 15.92
CA ASP A 128 -8.37 -6.53 15.72
C ASP A 128 -9.08 -7.06 16.98
N LYS A 129 -8.36 -7.78 17.87
CA LYS A 129 -8.88 -8.24 19.16
C LYS A 129 -8.92 -7.15 20.23
N ILE A 130 -8.12 -6.11 20.10
CA ILE A 130 -8.08 -5.01 21.07
C ILE A 130 -9.30 -4.09 20.86
N LYS A 131 -10.10 -3.91 21.91
CA LYS A 131 -11.23 -2.97 21.91
C LYS A 131 -10.73 -1.56 22.25
N PHE A 132 -10.22 -0.86 21.24
CA PHE A 132 -9.85 0.55 21.40
C PHE A 132 -11.09 1.41 21.67
N LYS A 133 -10.97 2.38 22.58
CA LYS A 133 -11.94 3.46 22.73
C LYS A 133 -11.50 4.61 21.80
N PRO A 134 -12.17 4.83 20.66
CA PRO A 134 -11.72 5.81 19.68
C PRO A 134 -11.81 7.22 20.27
N LYS A 135 -10.70 7.95 20.21
CA LYS A 135 -10.62 9.38 20.51
C LYS A 135 -10.91 10.24 19.29
N TYR A 136 -10.60 9.72 18.10
CA TYR A 136 -10.81 10.39 16.82
C TYR A 136 -11.78 9.57 15.97
N THR A 137 -12.90 10.17 15.61
CA THR A 137 -13.94 9.57 14.74
C THR A 137 -13.97 10.18 13.34
N SER A 138 -13.00 11.06 13.05
CA SER A 138 -12.82 11.67 11.73
C SER A 138 -11.33 11.83 11.42
N ALA A 139 -10.92 11.42 10.21
CA ALA A 139 -9.56 11.62 9.72
C ALA A 139 -9.15 13.11 9.65
N TYR A 140 -10.13 14.03 9.52
CA TYR A 140 -9.89 15.48 9.49
C TYR A 140 -9.48 16.06 10.85
N GLU A 141 -9.60 15.29 11.94
CA GLU A 141 -9.35 15.74 13.31
C GLU A 141 -8.04 15.18 13.87
N PHE A 142 -7.32 14.37 13.10
CA PHE A 142 -6.04 13.83 13.53
C PHE A 142 -5.05 14.95 13.78
N SER A 143 -4.52 15.02 15.00
CA SER A 143 -3.51 16.02 15.36
C SER A 143 -2.21 15.82 14.56
N TRP A 144 -1.44 16.88 14.34
CA TRP A 144 -0.15 16.76 13.62
C TRP A 144 0.83 15.78 14.31
N PRO A 145 0.96 15.75 15.65
CA PRO A 145 1.78 14.73 16.31
C PRO A 145 1.30 13.31 16.05
N MET A 146 -0.01 13.08 15.97
CA MET A 146 -0.56 11.78 15.59
C MET A 146 -0.18 11.43 14.14
N ALA A 147 -0.33 12.37 13.21
CA ALA A 147 0.01 12.14 11.81
C ALA A 147 1.50 11.80 11.62
N VAL A 148 2.42 12.54 12.26
CA VAL A 148 3.86 12.24 12.23
C VAL A 148 4.15 10.85 12.80
N LYS A 149 3.52 10.48 13.92
CA LYS A 149 3.64 9.13 14.48
C LYS A 149 3.15 8.06 13.51
N ILE A 150 2.02 8.27 12.83
CA ILE A 150 1.54 7.38 11.76
C ILE A 150 2.60 7.27 10.65
N GLY A 151 3.28 8.37 10.30
CA GLY A 151 4.40 8.36 9.36
C GLY A 151 5.57 7.46 9.79
N PHE A 152 5.91 7.44 11.08
CA PHE A 152 6.91 6.50 11.60
C PHE A 152 6.43 5.04 11.52
N PHE A 153 5.15 4.77 11.79
CA PHE A 153 4.56 3.45 11.52
C PHE A 153 4.65 3.10 10.03
N GLN A 154 4.42 4.07 9.13
CA GLN A 154 4.55 3.87 7.68
C GLN A 154 5.97 3.44 7.28
N CYS A 155 7.01 3.85 8.02
CA CYS A 155 8.38 3.45 7.73
C CYS A 155 8.60 1.93 7.89
N LEU A 156 7.78 1.24 8.69
CA LEU A 156 7.81 -0.24 8.77
C LEU A 156 7.48 -0.88 7.42
N ALA A 157 6.73 -0.19 6.56
CA ALA A 157 6.37 -0.66 5.24
C ALA A 157 7.54 -0.67 4.25
N MET A 158 8.69 -0.10 4.61
CA MET A 158 9.92 -0.22 3.83
C MET A 158 10.48 -1.64 3.86
N ILE A 159 10.06 -2.48 4.82
CA ILE A 159 10.34 -3.91 4.84
C ILE A 159 9.32 -4.61 3.91
N PRO A 160 9.76 -5.23 2.80
CA PRO A 160 8.89 -5.92 1.87
C PRO A 160 8.03 -6.97 2.55
N GLY A 161 6.73 -6.98 2.26
CA GLY A 161 5.77 -7.89 2.89
C GLY A 161 5.05 -7.32 4.11
N THR A 162 5.45 -6.16 4.66
CA THR A 162 4.80 -5.58 5.86
C THR A 162 3.43 -4.96 5.56
N SER A 163 3.16 -4.53 4.33
CA SER A 163 2.02 -3.70 3.92
C SER A 163 2.06 -2.28 4.47
N ARG A 164 2.05 -1.33 3.54
CA ARG A 164 1.95 0.09 3.84
C ARG A 164 0.60 0.45 4.46
N SER A 165 -0.49 0.04 3.84
CA SER A 165 -1.85 0.25 4.36
C SER A 165 -2.03 -0.41 5.73
N GLY A 166 -1.48 -1.60 5.96
CA GLY A 166 -1.50 -2.27 7.27
C GLY A 166 -0.77 -1.48 8.35
N SER A 167 0.45 -1.02 8.06
CA SER A 167 1.29 -0.30 9.04
C SER A 167 0.66 1.03 9.48
N THR A 168 0.16 1.82 8.53
CA THR A 168 -0.48 3.12 8.82
C THR A 168 -1.82 2.95 9.53
N ILE A 169 -2.63 1.95 9.16
CA ILE A 169 -3.90 1.65 9.82
C ILE A 169 -3.65 1.23 11.26
N VAL A 170 -2.72 0.29 11.50
CA VAL A 170 -2.35 -0.15 12.85
C VAL A 170 -1.85 1.03 13.68
N GLY A 171 -0.95 1.85 13.13
CA GLY A 171 -0.47 3.06 13.80
C GLY A 171 -1.61 4.01 14.19
N ALA A 172 -2.55 4.28 13.27
CA ALA A 172 -3.69 5.14 13.55
C ALA A 172 -4.62 4.57 14.63
N LEU A 173 -4.91 3.27 14.60
CA LEU A 173 -5.73 2.58 15.60
C LEU A 173 -5.12 2.64 17.00
N VAL A 174 -3.82 2.34 17.12
CA VAL A 174 -3.08 2.40 18.39
C VAL A 174 -3.06 3.83 18.95
N LEU A 175 -3.04 4.84 18.08
CA LEU A 175 -3.08 6.25 18.46
C LEU A 175 -4.50 6.77 18.75
N GLY A 176 -5.53 5.92 18.62
CA GLY A 176 -6.90 6.21 19.04
C GLY A 176 -7.86 6.60 17.93
N ALA A 177 -7.55 6.32 16.66
CA ALA A 177 -8.53 6.42 15.58
C ALA A 177 -9.54 5.26 15.62
N ASP A 178 -10.75 5.50 15.14
CA ASP A 178 -11.66 4.42 14.75
C ASP A 178 -11.22 3.76 13.42
N LYS A 179 -11.74 2.55 13.14
CA LYS A 179 -11.34 1.75 11.96
C LYS A 179 -11.56 2.49 10.63
N ARG A 180 -12.65 3.26 10.52
CA ARG A 180 -12.98 3.98 9.29
C ARG A 180 -12.03 5.15 9.10
N SER A 181 -11.84 6.00 10.13
CA SER A 181 -10.90 7.13 10.03
C SER A 181 -9.46 6.69 9.81
N ALA A 182 -9.03 5.58 10.41
CA ALA A 182 -7.71 5.00 10.20
C ALA A 182 -7.51 4.59 8.73
N ALA A 183 -8.49 3.89 8.13
CA ALA A 183 -8.45 3.51 6.73
C ALA A 183 -8.49 4.73 5.79
N GLU A 184 -9.38 5.69 6.05
CA GLU A 184 -9.47 6.92 5.26
C GLU A 184 -8.16 7.71 5.30
N PHE A 185 -7.57 7.94 6.48
CA PHE A 185 -6.29 8.66 6.58
C PHE A 185 -5.16 7.90 5.87
N SER A 186 -5.09 6.57 6.01
CA SER A 186 -4.13 5.72 5.30
C SER A 186 -4.23 5.87 3.77
N PHE A 187 -5.45 5.99 3.23
CA PHE A 187 -5.68 6.22 1.81
C PHE A 187 -5.23 7.59 1.32
N PHE A 188 -5.50 8.66 2.09
CA PHE A 188 -4.98 9.98 1.73
C PHE A 188 -3.47 10.07 1.86
N LEU A 189 -2.88 9.42 2.87
CA LEU A 189 -1.44 9.32 3.06
C LEU A 189 -0.76 8.50 1.94
N ALA A 190 -1.48 7.55 1.35
CA ALA A 190 -1.06 6.79 0.16
C ALA A 190 -0.61 7.69 -0.98
N MET A 191 -1.43 8.70 -1.28
CA MET A 191 -1.32 9.49 -2.51
C MET A 191 0.05 10.18 -2.63
N PRO A 192 0.51 11.00 -1.66
CA PRO A 192 1.84 11.60 -1.75
C PRO A 192 2.96 10.55 -1.61
N THR A 193 2.77 9.52 -0.78
CA THR A 193 3.79 8.49 -0.54
C THR A 193 4.13 7.73 -1.82
N MET A 194 3.11 7.24 -2.50
CA MET A 194 3.29 6.44 -3.71
C MET A 194 3.63 7.29 -4.92
N ALA A 195 3.08 8.51 -5.03
CA ALA A 195 3.51 9.44 -6.07
C ALA A 195 5.01 9.77 -5.95
N GLY A 196 5.50 9.97 -4.71
CA GLY A 196 6.92 10.18 -4.44
C GLY A 196 7.78 8.96 -4.77
N ALA A 197 7.37 7.77 -4.32
CA ALA A 197 8.08 6.52 -4.62
C ALA A 197 8.14 6.26 -6.14
N PHE A 198 7.00 6.39 -6.82
CA PHE A 198 6.89 6.27 -8.26
C PHE A 198 7.81 7.26 -8.99
N ALA A 199 7.77 8.54 -8.64
CA ALA A 199 8.58 9.56 -9.29
C ALA A 199 10.08 9.27 -9.16
N LEU A 200 10.51 8.80 -7.97
CA LEU A 200 11.89 8.43 -7.71
C LEU A 200 12.32 7.20 -8.52
N ASP A 201 11.50 6.15 -8.54
CA ASP A 201 11.78 4.91 -9.25
C ASP A 201 11.76 5.10 -10.77
N LEU A 202 10.76 5.82 -11.31
CA LEU A 202 10.71 6.17 -12.74
C LEU A 202 11.95 6.98 -13.13
N TRP A 203 12.34 7.97 -12.32
CA TRP A 203 13.53 8.77 -12.60
C TRP A 203 14.78 7.90 -12.68
N LYS A 204 14.98 6.97 -11.73
CA LYS A 204 16.14 6.08 -11.71
C LYS A 204 16.13 5.05 -12.85
N SER A 205 14.98 4.51 -13.22
CA SER A 205 14.83 3.45 -14.23
C SER A 205 14.44 3.92 -15.63
N ARG A 206 14.47 5.23 -15.90
CA ARG A 206 14.05 5.83 -17.18
C ARG A 206 14.79 5.32 -18.42
N HIS A 207 16.00 4.80 -18.26
CA HIS A 207 16.81 4.28 -19.37
C HIS A 207 16.60 2.78 -19.62
N ASP A 208 15.88 2.10 -18.73
CA ASP A 208 15.69 0.64 -18.77
C ASP A 208 14.39 0.23 -19.48
N LEU A 209 13.57 1.20 -19.93
CA LEU A 209 12.26 0.97 -20.52
C LEU A 209 12.36 0.68 -22.04
N SER A 210 12.04 -0.55 -22.45
CA SER A 210 11.90 -0.92 -23.87
C SER A 210 10.44 -0.80 -24.36
N MET A 211 10.24 -0.71 -25.69
CA MET A 211 8.89 -0.61 -26.27
C MET A 211 8.02 -1.86 -26.02
N ASP A 212 8.60 -3.06 -26.00
CA ASP A 212 7.87 -4.31 -25.77
C ASP A 212 7.38 -4.43 -24.31
N GLN A 213 8.14 -3.89 -23.36
CA GLN A 213 7.72 -3.78 -21.96
C GLN A 213 6.53 -2.83 -21.80
N GLY A 214 6.44 -1.79 -22.65
CA GLY A 214 5.37 -0.79 -22.59
C GLY A 214 3.97 -1.40 -22.72
N LEU A 215 3.77 -2.38 -23.61
CA LEU A 215 2.47 -3.01 -23.79
C LEU A 215 2.05 -3.83 -22.54
N LEU A 216 2.97 -4.61 -21.97
CA LEU A 216 2.70 -5.39 -20.76
C LEU A 216 2.36 -4.47 -19.58
N ILE A 217 3.11 -3.39 -19.41
CA ILE A 217 2.88 -2.37 -18.38
C ILE A 217 1.47 -1.79 -18.51
N VAL A 218 1.06 -1.39 -19.71
CA VAL A 218 -0.29 -0.82 -19.94
C VAL A 218 -1.38 -1.82 -19.57
N ILE A 219 -1.21 -3.09 -19.95
CA ILE A 219 -2.18 -4.15 -19.62
C ILE A 219 -2.29 -4.33 -18.09
N GLY A 220 -1.14 -4.46 -17.41
CA GLY A 220 -1.11 -4.59 -15.96
C GLY A 220 -1.68 -3.37 -15.24
N PHE A 221 -1.36 -2.17 -15.73
CA PHE A 221 -1.87 -0.89 -15.21
C PHE A 221 -3.39 -0.81 -15.30
N VAL A 222 -3.96 -1.12 -16.47
CA VAL A 222 -5.42 -1.09 -16.68
C VAL A 222 -6.10 -2.12 -15.78
N MET A 223 -5.52 -3.32 -15.65
CA MET A 223 -6.07 -4.36 -14.81
C MET A 223 -6.01 -4.00 -13.32
N ALA A 224 -4.89 -3.41 -12.85
CA ALA A 224 -4.76 -2.89 -11.50
C ALA A 224 -5.75 -1.77 -11.19
N PHE A 225 -5.93 -0.84 -12.14
CA PHE A 225 -6.92 0.23 -12.03
C PHE A 225 -8.35 -0.32 -11.88
N ILE A 226 -8.77 -1.21 -12.77
CA ILE A 226 -10.12 -1.80 -12.74
C ILE A 226 -10.33 -2.58 -11.43
N SER A 227 -9.36 -3.43 -11.06
CA SER A 227 -9.40 -4.23 -9.83
C SER A 227 -9.48 -3.36 -8.57
N ALA A 228 -8.66 -2.31 -8.47
CA ALA A 228 -8.66 -1.39 -7.34
C ALA A 228 -9.96 -0.59 -7.21
N LEU A 229 -10.64 -0.25 -8.31
CA LEU A 229 -11.94 0.43 -8.25
C LEU A 229 -13.00 -0.39 -7.51
N PHE A 230 -13.00 -1.72 -7.69
CA PHE A 230 -13.89 -2.62 -6.96
C PHE A 230 -13.53 -2.66 -5.48
N VAL A 231 -12.24 -2.79 -5.17
CA VAL A 231 -11.76 -2.93 -3.79
C VAL A 231 -11.98 -1.68 -2.97
N VAL A 232 -11.57 -0.50 -3.44
CA VAL A 232 -11.62 0.75 -2.65
C VAL A 232 -13.06 1.05 -2.20
N ARG A 233 -14.05 0.80 -3.07
CA ARG A 233 -15.48 1.01 -2.75
C ARG A 233 -15.97 0.03 -1.69
N ALA A 234 -15.59 -1.25 -1.79
CA ALA A 234 -16.05 -2.29 -0.87
C ALA A 234 -15.29 -2.30 0.48
N LEU A 235 -14.03 -1.87 0.48
CA LEU A 235 -13.11 -2.05 1.59
C LEU A 235 -13.51 -1.28 2.85
N LEU A 236 -13.92 -0.02 2.71
CA LEU A 236 -14.34 0.80 3.87
C LEU A 236 -15.55 0.19 4.57
N ASP A 237 -16.55 -0.23 3.80
CA ASP A 237 -17.77 -0.84 4.34
C ASP A 237 -17.47 -2.20 4.98
N PHE A 238 -16.59 -2.99 4.36
CA PHE A 238 -16.18 -4.29 4.88
C PHE A 238 -15.45 -4.16 6.22
N VAL A 239 -14.39 -3.34 6.27
CA VAL A 239 -13.55 -3.17 7.47
C VAL A 239 -14.36 -2.61 8.64
N SER A 240 -15.28 -1.69 8.36
CA SER A 240 -16.15 -1.12 9.39
C SER A 240 -17.08 -2.18 10.02
N ARG A 241 -17.47 -3.23 9.28
CA ARG A 241 -18.42 -4.26 9.73
C ARG A 241 -17.75 -5.54 10.24
N ARG A 242 -16.67 -5.99 9.61
CA ARG A 242 -16.05 -7.30 9.82
C ARG A 242 -14.68 -7.25 10.50
N GLY A 243 -14.07 -6.06 10.61
CA GLY A 243 -12.73 -5.89 11.16
C GLY A 243 -11.61 -6.36 10.21
N TYR A 244 -10.43 -6.61 10.77
CA TYR A 244 -9.21 -6.93 10.01
C TYR A 244 -8.80 -8.41 10.08
N ALA A 245 -9.44 -9.23 10.91
CA ALA A 245 -9.08 -10.63 11.08
C ALA A 245 -9.00 -11.45 9.77
N PRO A 246 -9.92 -11.31 8.79
CA PRO A 246 -9.81 -12.08 7.54
C PRO A 246 -8.53 -11.79 6.76
N PHE A 247 -8.12 -10.52 6.70
CA PHE A 247 -6.88 -10.10 6.04
C PHE A 247 -5.64 -10.59 6.78
N ALA A 248 -5.72 -10.63 8.10
CA ALA A 248 -4.66 -11.10 8.96
C ALA A 248 -4.38 -12.60 8.73
N TRP A 249 -5.44 -13.43 8.68
CA TRP A 249 -5.33 -14.85 8.35
C TRP A 249 -4.82 -15.10 6.93
N TRP A 250 -5.29 -14.32 5.96
CA TRP A 250 -4.81 -14.39 4.58
C TRP A 250 -3.29 -14.18 4.50
N ARG A 251 -2.76 -13.16 5.20
CA ARG A 251 -1.31 -12.91 5.23
C ARG A 251 -0.52 -14.05 5.83
N ILE A 252 -0.99 -14.60 6.95
CA ILE A 252 -0.33 -15.74 7.61
C ILE A 252 -0.31 -16.92 6.64
N ALA A 253 -1.45 -17.23 6.01
CA ALA A 253 -1.54 -18.31 5.03
C ALA A 253 -0.58 -18.11 3.86
N VAL A 254 -0.59 -16.95 3.19
CA VAL A 254 0.29 -16.68 2.04
C VAL A 254 1.76 -16.73 2.45
N GLY A 255 2.14 -16.12 3.57
CA GLY A 255 3.52 -16.16 4.05
C GLY A 255 3.97 -17.57 4.44
N THR A 256 3.12 -18.36 5.10
CA THR A 256 3.44 -19.75 5.46
C THR A 256 3.55 -20.65 4.23
N VAL A 257 2.60 -20.58 3.30
CA VAL A 257 2.65 -21.32 2.04
C VAL A 257 3.88 -20.91 1.22
N GLY A 258 4.17 -19.61 1.15
CA GLY A 258 5.37 -19.10 0.48
C GLY A 258 6.67 -19.63 1.09
N LEU A 259 6.80 -19.68 2.42
CA LEU A 259 7.98 -20.27 3.08
C LEU A 259 8.12 -21.76 2.78
N ILE A 260 7.01 -22.50 2.79
CA ILE A 260 7.00 -23.93 2.49
C ILE A 260 7.45 -24.15 1.03
N ALA A 261 6.87 -23.43 0.08
CA ALA A 261 7.25 -23.52 -1.32
C ALA A 261 8.73 -23.18 -1.53
N LEU A 262 9.23 -22.09 -0.94
CA LEU A 262 10.66 -21.74 -1.00
C LEU A 262 11.60 -22.78 -0.37
N TYR A 263 11.11 -23.60 0.56
CA TYR A 263 11.88 -24.69 1.18
C TYR A 263 11.96 -25.92 0.27
N PHE A 264 10.89 -26.23 -0.47
CA PHE A 264 10.80 -27.40 -1.34
C PHE A 264 11.27 -27.17 -2.78
N GLY A 265 11.42 -25.91 -3.20
CA GLY A 265 11.76 -25.53 -4.58
C GLY A 265 10.55 -25.57 -5.51
#